data_AF-A0AAF1A2L2-F1
#
_entry.id   AF-A0AAF1A2L2-F1
#
_cell.length_a   1.000
_cell.length_b   1.000
_cell.length_c   1.000
_cell.angle_alpha   90.00
_cell.angle_beta   90.00
_cell.angle_gamma   90.00
#
_symmetry.space_group_name_H-M   'P 1'
#
loop_
_entity.id
_entity.type
_entity.pdbx_description
1 polymer ?
#
loop_
_entity_poly.entity_id
_entity_poly.type
_entity_poly.pdbx_seq_one_letter_code
_entity_poly.pdbx_strand_id
1 'polypeptide(L)'
;MSIAPIDYFERLPEGCIIEIISKTTPSDAVKSTILSKEFKRVVESDLIWRRFLPFGYQEIVDRSEFPPICNTKKELFFSLCDSPILLDGGKLVKFHFG
;
A
#
# COMPACT_ATOMS: atom_id res chain seq x y z
N MET A 1 -20.34 3.98 -32.59
CA MET A 1 -19.03 3.35 -32.31
C MET A 1 -18.43 4.11 -31.13
N SER A 2 -18.49 3.55 -29.92
CA SER A 2 -17.93 4.22 -28.73
C SER A 2 -16.41 4.01 -28.77
N ILE A 3 -15.66 5.09 -28.92
CA ILE A 3 -14.21 5.05 -28.74
C ILE A 3 -14.03 4.90 -27.23
N ALA A 4 -13.64 3.70 -26.77
CA ALA A 4 -13.23 3.55 -25.39
C ALA A 4 -12.11 4.57 -25.13
N PRO A 5 -12.14 5.32 -24.00
CA PRO A 5 -11.08 6.26 -23.68
C PRO A 5 -9.74 5.54 -23.78
N ILE A 6 -8.82 6.07 -24.58
CA ILE A 6 -7.47 5.50 -24.69
C ILE A 6 -6.80 5.71 -23.35
N ASP A 7 -6.50 4.59 -22.67
CA ASP A 7 -5.71 4.58 -21.45
C ASP A 7 -4.23 4.67 -21.84
N TYR A 8 -3.70 5.90 -21.91
CA TYR A 8 -2.30 6.13 -22.26
C TYR A 8 -1.32 5.51 -21.25
N PHE A 9 -1.77 5.23 -20.02
CA PHE A 9 -0.93 4.61 -19.01
C PHE A 9 -0.67 3.12 -19.29
N GLU A 10 -1.52 2.45 -20.08
CA GLU A 10 -1.28 1.08 -20.58
C GLU A 10 0.01 0.95 -21.41
N ARG A 11 0.52 2.08 -21.95
CA ARG A 11 1.74 2.12 -22.75
C ARG A 11 3.02 2.34 -21.93
N LEU A 12 2.89 2.64 -20.64
CA LEU A 12 4.04 2.84 -19.77
C LEU A 12 4.56 1.50 -19.25
N PRO A 13 5.88 1.33 -19.09
CA PRO A 13 6.43 0.21 -18.34
C PRO A 13 5.86 0.18 -16.92
N GLU A 14 5.57 -1.01 -16.39
CA GLU A 14 5.00 -1.19 -15.05
C GLU A 14 5.83 -0.50 -13.96
N GLY A 15 7.16 -0.51 -14.08
CA GLY A 15 8.06 0.19 -13.16
C GLY A 15 7.83 1.70 -13.08
N CYS A 16 7.46 2.35 -14.20
CA CYS A 16 7.13 3.77 -14.21
C CYS A 16 5.82 4.04 -13.47
N ILE A 17 4.83 3.15 -13.64
CA ILE A 17 3.53 3.23 -12.96
C ILE A 17 3.71 3.06 -11.45
N ILE A 18 4.50 2.06 -11.03
CA ILE A 18 4.87 1.84 -9.63
C ILE A 18 5.56 3.08 -9.04
N GLU A 19 6.49 3.68 -9.77
CA GLU A 19 7.20 4.88 -9.30
C GLU A 19 6.23 6.04 -9.10
N ILE A 20 5.38 6.34 -10.10
CA ILE A 20 4.35 7.40 -10.01
C ILE A 20 3.45 7.19 -8.78
N ILE A 21 2.85 6.00 -8.65
CA ILE A 21 1.92 5.68 -7.57
C ILE A 21 2.62 5.75 -6.21
N SER A 22 3.87 5.31 -6.12
CA SER A 22 4.61 5.34 -4.85
C SER A 22 4.97 6.74 -4.35
N LYS A 23 4.85 7.77 -5.20
CA LYS A 23 5.06 9.17 -4.84
C LYS A 23 3.77 9.88 -4.43
N THR A 24 2.62 9.21 -4.52
CA THR A 24 1.34 9.73 -4.03
C THR A 24 1.07 9.28 -2.60
N THR A 25 0.01 9.82 -1.99
CA THR A 25 -0.51 9.24 -0.74
C THR A 25 -1.20 7.89 -1.03
N PRO A 26 -1.35 7.00 -0.03
CA PRO A 26 -2.11 5.76 -0.18
C PRO A 26 -3.56 6.00 -0.61
N SER A 27 -4.18 7.08 -0.13
CA SER A 27 -5.54 7.48 -0.53
C SER A 27 -5.60 7.82 -2.02
N ASP A 28 -4.65 8.63 -2.51
CA ASP A 28 -4.63 9.04 -3.91
C ASP A 28 -4.24 7.90 -4.85
N ALA A 29 -3.39 6.97 -4.40
CA ALA A 29 -3.11 5.73 -5.11
C ALA A 29 -4.40 4.94 -5.36
N VAL A 30 -5.24 4.75 -4.34
CA VAL A 30 -6.53 4.05 -4.48
C VAL A 30 -7.49 4.79 -5.43
N LYS A 31 -7.57 6.13 -5.35
CA LYS A 31 -8.40 6.93 -6.28
C LYS A 31 -7.92 6.83 -7.73
N SER A 32 -6.60 6.72 -7.94
CA SER A 32 -6.00 6.64 -9.27
C SER A 32 -6.47 5.41 -10.07
N THR A 33 -6.93 4.35 -9.39
CA THR A 33 -7.46 3.12 -10.03
C THR A 33 -8.66 3.35 -10.96
N ILE A 34 -9.37 4.46 -10.79
CA ILE A 34 -10.51 4.85 -11.65
C ILE A 34 -10.03 5.36 -13.01
N LEU A 35 -8.78 5.85 -13.08
CA LEU A 35 -8.21 6.48 -14.28
C LEU A 35 -7.63 5.48 -15.27
N SER A 36 -7.17 4.32 -14.79
CA SER A 36 -6.46 3.34 -15.61
C SER A 36 -6.57 1.93 -15.04
N LYS A 37 -6.68 0.93 -15.92
CA LYS A 37 -6.63 -0.49 -15.54
C LYS A 37 -5.25 -0.89 -15.03
N GLU A 38 -4.18 -0.30 -15.56
CA GLU A 38 -2.83 -0.57 -15.07
C GLU A 38 -2.61 0.00 -13.69
N PHE A 39 -3.16 1.18 -13.40
CA PHE A 39 -3.13 1.73 -12.04
C PHE A 39 -3.86 0.81 -11.08
N LYS A 40 -5.05 0.31 -11.46
CA LYS A 40 -5.77 -0.69 -10.67
C LYS A 40 -4.93 -1.94 -10.42
N ARG A 41 -4.34 -2.53 -11.47
CA ARG A 41 -3.50 -3.74 -11.38
C ARG A 41 -2.32 -3.55 -10.44
N VAL A 42 -1.65 -2.40 -10.52
CA VAL A 42 -0.50 -2.08 -9.67
C VAL A 42 -0.93 -1.80 -8.22
N VAL A 43 -2.04 -1.09 -7.99
CA VAL A 43 -2.57 -0.80 -6.64
C VAL A 43 -3.09 -2.06 -5.93
N GLU A 44 -3.58 -3.04 -6.68
CA GLU A 44 -3.98 -4.34 -6.12
C GLU A 44 -2.76 -5.23 -5.79
N SER A 45 -1.57 -4.90 -6.29
CA SER A 45 -0.33 -5.60 -6.02
C SER A 45 0.35 -5.12 -4.74
N ASP A 46 0.97 -6.06 -4.03
CA ASP A 46 1.78 -5.84 -2.84
C ASP A 46 3.03 -4.97 -3.06
N LEU A 47 3.43 -4.76 -4.33
CA LEU A 47 4.63 -3.99 -4.67
C LEU A 47 4.56 -2.53 -4.20
N ILE A 48 3.40 -1.88 -4.36
CA ILE A 48 3.20 -0.49 -3.94
C ILE A 48 2.94 -0.39 -2.43
N TRP A 49 2.20 -1.33 -1.86
CA TRP A 49 1.92 -1.33 -0.42
C TRP A 49 3.19 -1.51 0.41
N ARG A 50 4.19 -2.25 -0.10
CA ARG A 50 5.52 -2.27 0.50
C ARG A 50 6.17 -0.90 0.61
N ARG A 51 5.93 0.01 -0.35
CA ARG A 51 6.48 1.37 -0.34
C ARG A 51 5.71 2.32 0.58
N PHE A 52 4.44 2.04 0.85
CA PHE A 52 3.62 2.80 1.81
C PHE A 52 3.80 2.35 3.26
N LEU A 53 4.23 1.11 3.47
CA LEU A 53 4.53 0.62 4.80
C LEU A 53 5.74 1.35 5.41
N PRO A 54 5.77 1.53 6.74
CA PRO A 54 6.86 2.21 7.42
C PRO A 54 8.17 1.43 7.25
N PHE A 55 9.28 2.13 7.19
CA PHE A 55 10.58 1.46 7.22
C PHE A 55 10.72 0.64 8.52
N GLY A 56 11.18 -0.60 8.41
CA GLY A 56 11.30 -1.51 9.55
C GLY A 56 9.99 -2.19 9.98
N TYR A 57 8.89 -2.07 9.22
CA TYR A 57 7.63 -2.73 9.58
C TYR A 57 7.76 -4.25 9.84
N GLN A 58 8.70 -4.93 9.16
CA GLN A 58 8.95 -6.36 9.33
C GLN A 58 9.44 -6.66 10.75
N GLU A 59 10.47 -5.95 11.22
CA GLU A 59 11.00 -6.11 12.57
C GLU A 59 9.92 -5.85 13.63
N ILE A 60 9.07 -4.85 13.38
CA ILE A 60 7.99 -4.49 14.31
C ILE A 60 6.91 -5.59 14.36
N VAL A 61 6.57 -6.18 13.21
CA VAL A 61 5.63 -7.31 13.15
C VAL A 61 6.25 -8.54 13.84
N ASP A 62 7.53 -8.82 13.61
CA ASP A 62 8.23 -9.98 14.18
C ASP A 62 8.36 -9.89 15.71
N ARG A 63 8.49 -8.66 16.24
CA ARG A 63 8.57 -8.38 17.69
C ARG A 63 7.21 -8.17 18.35
N SER A 64 6.13 -8.16 17.57
CA SER A 64 4.78 -8.01 18.10
C SER A 64 4.40 -9.21 18.93
N GLU A 65 3.87 -8.98 20.14
CA GLU A 65 3.30 -10.07 20.95
C GLU A 65 2.05 -10.67 20.30
N PHE A 66 1.32 -9.84 19.55
CA PHE A 66 0.13 -10.21 18.79
C PHE A 66 0.26 -9.69 17.35
N PRO A 67 1.02 -10.39 16.50
CA PRO A 67 1.21 -9.95 15.12
C PRO A 67 -0.12 -9.99 14.36
N PRO A 68 -0.42 -8.96 13.55
CA PRO A 68 -1.64 -8.95 12.73
C PRO A 68 -1.58 -10.08 11.69
N ILE A 69 -2.66 -10.86 11.61
CA ILE A 69 -2.80 -11.93 10.62
C ILE A 69 -3.29 -11.30 9.32
N CYS A 70 -2.37 -11.00 8.40
CA CYS A 70 -2.66 -10.37 7.11
C CYS A 70 -2.11 -11.23 5.96
N ASN A 71 -2.91 -11.36 4.90
CA ASN A 71 -2.52 -12.10 3.70
C ASN A 71 -1.88 -11.18 2.65
N THR A 72 -2.05 -9.86 2.76
CA THR A 72 -1.49 -8.86 1.86
C THR A 72 -0.85 -7.70 2.64
N LYS A 73 0.10 -7.00 2.02
CA LYS A 73 0.67 -5.77 2.59
C LYS A 73 -0.33 -4.63 2.68
N LYS A 74 -1.37 -4.66 1.84
CA LYS A 74 -2.52 -3.74 1.94
C LYS A 74 -3.27 -3.94 3.25
N GLU A 75 -3.64 -5.18 3.55
CA GLU A 75 -4.28 -5.53 4.82
C GLU A 75 -3.41 -5.16 6.01
N LEU A 76 -2.11 -5.44 5.92
CA LEU A 76 -1.16 -5.03 6.94
C LEU A 76 -1.17 -3.52 7.14
N PHE A 77 -1.06 -2.74 6.05
CA PHE A 77 -1.10 -1.28 6.12
C PHE A 77 -2.34 -0.77 6.86
N PHE A 78 -3.53 -1.25 6.51
CA PHE A 78 -4.77 -0.85 7.20
C PHE A 78 -4.78 -1.29 8.67
N SER A 79 -4.33 -2.51 8.97
CA SER A 79 -4.21 -2.97 10.36
C SER A 79 -3.32 -2.06 11.21
N LEU A 80 -2.23 -1.53 10.64
CA LEU A 80 -1.32 -0.61 11.32
C LEU A 80 -1.90 0.79 11.51
N CYS A 81 -2.78 1.24 10.61
CA CYS A 81 -3.51 2.49 10.75
C CYS A 81 -4.52 2.43 11.90
N ASP A 82 -5.24 1.31 12.00
CA ASP A 82 -6.40 1.17 12.88
C ASP A 82 -5.99 0.85 14.33
N SER A 83 -4.90 0.10 14.52
CA SER A 83 -4.52 -0.42 15.84
C SER A 83 -3.05 -0.17 16.17
N PRO A 84 -2.73 0.29 17.39
CA PRO A 84 -1.35 0.31 17.86
C PRO A 84 -0.82 -1.13 18.04
N ILE A 85 0.46 -1.32 17.74
CA ILE A 85 1.15 -2.60 17.98
C ILE A 85 1.71 -2.63 19.40
N LEU A 86 1.51 -3.75 20.10
CA LEU A 86 2.12 -4.03 21.39
C LEU A 86 3.49 -4.71 21.21
N LEU A 87 4.53 -4.08 21.76
CA LEU A 87 5.91 -4.55 21.74
C LEU A 87 6.45 -4.75 23.15
N ASP A 88 7.35 -5.72 23.30
CA ASP A 88 8.27 -5.90 24.43
C ASP A 88 7.65 -5.63 25.82
N GLY A 89 6.58 -6.33 26.19
CA GLY A 89 6.03 -6.31 27.54
C GLY A 89 5.24 -5.06 27.91
N GLY A 90 4.68 -4.32 26.93
CA GLY A 90 3.71 -3.25 27.21
C GLY A 90 3.83 -1.99 26.37
N LYS A 91 4.84 -1.87 25.49
CA LYS A 91 5.06 -0.66 24.71
C LYS A 91 4.14 -0.62 23.50
N LEU A 92 3.24 0.37 23.46
CA LEU A 92 2.38 0.61 22.30
C LEU A 92 3.09 1.51 21.27
N VAL A 93 3.19 1.04 20.02
CA VAL A 93 3.69 1.80 18.88
C VAL A 93 2.53 2.08 17.94
N LYS A 94 2.32 3.35 17.60
CA LYS A 94 1.32 3.80 16.63
C LYS A 94 2.01 4.38 15.41
N PHE A 95 1.62 3.91 14.24
CA PHE A 95 2.10 4.47 12.99
C PHE A 95 1.21 5.64 12.58
N HIS A 96 1.86 6.72 12.15
CA HIS A 96 1.19 7.82 11.50
C HIS A 96 1.54 7.75 10.02
N PHE A 97 0.55 7.40 9.22
CA PHE A 97 0.65 7.41 7.77
C PHE A 97 0.17 8.78 7.28
N GLY A 98 1.03 9.47 6.54
CA GLY A 98 0.74 10.77 5.94
C GLY A 98 -0.20 10.69 4.74
#